data_AF-A0ABD3PL67-F1
#
_entry.id   AF-A0ABD3PL67-F1
#
_cell.length_a   1.000
_cell.length_b   1.000
_cell.length_c   1.000
_cell.angle_alpha   90.00
_cell.angle_beta   90.00
_cell.angle_gamma   90.00
#
_symmetry.space_group_name_H-M   'P 1'
#
loop_
_entity.id
_entity.type
_entity.pdbx_description
1 polymer ?
#
loop_
_entity_poly.entity_id
_entity_poly.type
_entity_poly.pdbx_seq_one_letter_code
_entity_poly.pdbx_strand_id
1 'polypeptide(L)'
;MLVREESVFQGGSTGAMIRYQLPLKLAWSLTVHKSQGMAIERAELQLDDAFHYVQVYVALSRITSLDDLWVRGGSITQSVVKAHPQDLL
;
A
#
# COMPACT_ATOMS: atom_id res chain seq x y z
N MET A 1 27.10 -3.97 -17.56
CA MET A 1 26.33 -5.22 -17.46
C MET A 1 25.03 -4.89 -16.71
N LEU A 2 23.90 -4.76 -17.42
CA LEU A 2 22.61 -4.48 -16.77
C LEU A 2 22.06 -5.78 -16.20
N VAL A 3 21.88 -5.84 -14.88
CA VAL A 3 21.23 -6.96 -14.20
C VAL A 3 19.78 -7.00 -14.68
N ARG A 4 19.42 -8.00 -15.48
CA ARG A 4 18.04 -8.25 -15.91
C ARG A 4 17.40 -9.15 -14.88
N GLU A 5 16.36 -8.68 -14.21
CA GLU A 5 15.55 -9.53 -13.34
C GLU A 5 14.36 -10.04 -14.15
N GLU A 6 14.35 -11.34 -14.46
CA GLU A 6 13.27 -12.00 -15.18
C GLU A 6 12.14 -12.32 -14.20
N SER A 7 10.97 -11.71 -14.38
CA SER A 7 9.77 -12.13 -13.65
C SER A 7 9.02 -13.15 -14.49
N VAL A 8 9.11 -14.43 -14.11
CA VAL A 8 8.39 -15.54 -14.75
C VAL A 8 7.10 -15.80 -13.97
N PHE A 9 5.96 -15.62 -14.63
CA PHE A 9 4.65 -15.91 -14.07
C PHE A 9 4.14 -17.23 -14.66
N GLN A 10 3.95 -18.25 -13.81
CA GLN A 10 3.29 -19.49 -14.21
C GLN A 10 1.77 -19.30 -14.17
N GLY A 11 1.16 -19.09 -15.34
CA GLY A 11 -0.30 -19.20 -15.50
C GLY A 11 -0.69 -20.66 -15.71
N GLY A 12 -1.76 -21.14 -15.07
CA GLY A 12 -2.21 -22.52 -15.20
C GLY A 12 -2.47 -22.96 -16.64
N SER A 13 -2.32 -24.27 -16.92
CA SER A 13 -2.52 -25.07 -18.17
C SER A 13 -2.16 -24.49 -19.55
N THR A 14 -1.84 -23.20 -19.68
CA THR A 14 -1.71 -22.47 -20.94
C THR A 14 -0.51 -21.51 -20.85
N GLY A 15 0.70 -22.06 -20.97
CA GLY A 15 1.93 -21.31 -21.26
C GLY A 15 2.53 -20.45 -20.12
N ALA A 16 3.85 -20.27 -20.18
CA ALA A 16 4.57 -19.37 -19.28
C ALA A 16 4.58 -17.92 -19.84
N MET A 17 4.31 -16.93 -18.98
CA MET A 17 4.44 -15.50 -19.33
C MET A 17 5.72 -14.93 -18.75
N ILE A 18 6.55 -14.31 -19.59
CA ILE A 18 7.84 -13.73 -19.20
C ILE A 18 7.78 -12.21 -19.38
N ARG A 19 8.24 -11.46 -18.37
CA ARG A 19 8.41 -10.00 -18.43
C ARG A 19 9.88 -9.61 -18.28
N TYR A 20 10.37 -8.81 -19.21
CA TYR A 20 11.69 -8.16 -19.14
C TYR A 20 11.54 -6.70 -18.73
N GLN A 21 12.14 -6.32 -17.59
CA GLN A 21 12.09 -4.95 -17.06
C GLN A 21 13.30 -4.69 -16.16
N LEU A 22 13.65 -3.42 -15.97
CA LEU A 22 14.61 -3.02 -14.93
C LEU A 22 13.87 -3.02 -13.58
N PRO A 23 14.39 -3.65 -12.52
CA PRO A 23 13.70 -3.81 -11.23
C PRO A 23 13.67 -2.52 -10.41
N LEU A 24 13.08 -1.48 -11.00
CA LEU A 24 12.96 -0.15 -10.45
C LEU A 24 11.48 0.25 -10.52
N LYS A 25 11.01 0.85 -9.43
CA LYS A 25 9.68 1.45 -9.33
C LYS A 25 9.85 2.81 -8.67
N LEU A 26 9.09 3.80 -9.13
CA LEU A 26 8.98 5.07 -8.43
C LEU A 26 8.45 4.80 -7.02
N ALA A 27 9.15 5.32 -6.01
CA ALA A 27 8.89 4.99 -4.61
C ALA A 27 8.50 6.20 -3.74
N TRP A 28 8.39 7.41 -4.33
CA TRP A 28 7.92 8.59 -3.61
C TRP A 28 6.47 8.48 -3.15
N SER A 29 5.63 7.87 -3.98
CA SER A 29 4.23 7.63 -3.70
C SER A 29 3.91 6.18 -3.94
N LEU A 30 3.19 5.56 -3.02
CA LEU A 30 2.78 4.17 -3.12
C LEU A 30 1.41 4.00 -2.44
N THR A 31 0.60 3.10 -2.96
CA THR A 31 -0.72 2.82 -2.40
C THR A 31 -0.59 2.11 -1.04
N VAL A 32 -1.53 2.32 -0.12
CA VAL A 32 -1.54 1.66 1.21
C VAL A 32 -1.30 0.13 1.13
N HIS A 33 -1.91 -0.55 0.16
CA HIS A 33 -1.72 -1.99 -0.06
C HIS A 33 -0.26 -2.37 -0.35
N LYS A 34 0.49 -1.51 -1.05
CA LYS A 34 1.92 -1.74 -1.34
C LYS A 34 2.83 -1.39 -0.17
N SER A 35 2.36 -0.64 0.83
CA SER A 35 3.10 -0.40 2.09
C SER A 35 2.90 -1.49 3.15
N GLN A 36 2.11 -2.53 2.90
CA GLN A 36 1.86 -3.56 3.91
C GLN A 36 3.19 -4.20 4.36
N GLY A 37 3.42 -4.24 5.68
CA GLY A 37 4.65 -4.77 6.28
C GLY A 37 5.84 -3.81 6.28
N MET A 38 5.71 -2.60 5.73
CA MET A 38 6.77 -1.58 5.78
C MET A 38 6.70 -0.77 7.09
N ALA A 39 7.85 -0.26 7.52
CA ALA A 39 7.95 0.83 8.48
C ALA A 39 8.35 2.09 7.70
N ILE A 40 7.57 3.16 7.83
CA ILE A 40 7.76 4.41 7.10
C ILE A 40 7.99 5.51 8.12
N GLU A 41 9.17 6.13 8.06
CA GLU A 41 9.56 7.17 9.01
C GLU A 41 8.86 8.50 8.76
N ARG A 42 8.69 8.84 7.48
CA ARG A 42 8.12 10.11 7.05
C ARG A 42 7.11 9.89 5.94
N ALA A 43 5.88 10.35 6.14
CA ALA A 43 4.84 10.19 5.13
C ALA A 43 3.84 11.33 5.12
N GLU A 44 3.36 11.60 3.92
CA GLU A 44 2.14 12.36 3.68
C GLU A 44 1.06 11.39 3.22
N LEU A 45 -0.06 11.32 3.95
CA LEU A 45 -1.15 10.39 3.70
C LEU A 45 -2.39 11.13 3.21
N GLN A 46 -3.05 10.59 2.18
CA GLN A 46 -4.38 10.99 1.76
C GLN A 46 -5.32 9.81 2.00
N LEU A 47 -6.28 9.97 2.92
CA LEU A 47 -7.10 8.86 3.45
C LEU A 47 -8.62 9.17 3.40
N ASP A 48 -9.00 10.30 2.82
CA ASP A 48 -10.39 10.75 2.69
C ASP A 48 -11.21 9.94 1.68
N ASP A 49 -10.55 9.19 0.78
CA ASP A 49 -11.19 8.28 -0.18
C ASP A 49 -11.20 6.80 0.24
N ALA A 50 -10.73 6.47 1.46
CA ALA A 50 -10.54 5.10 1.89
C ALA A 50 -11.83 4.27 1.74
N PHE A 51 -11.77 3.27 0.84
CA PHE A 51 -12.94 2.50 0.41
C PHE A 51 -12.97 1.09 1.00
N HIS A 52 -11.85 0.59 1.52
CA HIS A 52 -11.75 -0.74 2.08
C HIS A 52 -11.69 -0.72 3.61
N TYR A 53 -12.25 -1.76 4.24
CA TYR A 53 -12.12 -1.99 5.68
C TYR A 53 -10.65 -2.00 6.10
N VAL A 54 -10.35 -1.43 7.27
CA VAL A 54 -9.01 -1.41 7.87
C VAL A 54 -7.96 -0.60 7.08
N GLN A 55 -8.25 -0.07 5.87
CA GLN A 55 -7.28 0.63 5.03
C GLN A 55 -6.66 1.85 5.74
N VAL A 56 -7.48 2.66 6.42
CA VAL A 56 -7.01 3.81 7.21
C VAL A 56 -6.08 3.34 8.34
N TYR A 57 -6.45 2.28 9.04
CA TYR A 57 -5.62 1.70 10.11
C TYR A 57 -4.31 1.15 9.56
N VAL A 58 -4.33 0.41 8.44
CA VAL A 58 -3.10 -0.10 7.82
C VAL A 58 -2.16 1.05 7.51
N ALA A 59 -2.65 2.11 6.85
CA ALA A 59 -1.83 3.27 6.49
C ALA A 59 -1.18 3.93 7.70
N LEU A 60 -1.97 4.22 8.74
CA LEU A 60 -1.47 4.84 9.97
C LEU A 60 -0.49 3.94 10.73
N SER A 61 -0.75 2.63 10.76
CA SER A 61 0.12 1.66 11.46
C SER A 61 1.51 1.48 10.82
N ARG A 62 1.75 2.02 9.61
CA ARG A 62 3.07 1.97 8.98
C ARG A 62 3.98 3.08 9.48
N ILE A 63 3.41 4.14 10.05
CA ILE A 63 4.13 5.34 10.45
C ILE A 63 4.79 5.11 11.81
N THR A 64 6.07 5.43 11.92
CA THR A 64 6.83 5.20 13.17
C THR A 64 6.76 6.37 14.15
N SER A 65 6.50 7.60 13.68
CA SER A 65 6.38 8.80 14.50
C SER A 65 5.27 9.72 13.99
N LEU A 66 4.50 10.31 14.90
CA LEU A 66 3.48 11.31 14.56
C LEU A 66 4.08 12.66 14.15
N ASP A 67 5.30 12.96 14.60
CA ASP A 67 5.98 14.24 14.29
C ASP A 67 6.31 14.38 12.79
N ASP A 68 6.47 13.23 12.10
CA ASP A 68 6.79 13.13 10.67
C ASP A 68 5.59 12.65 9.84
N LEU A 69 4.36 12.83 10.36
CA LEU A 69 3.10 12.49 9.70
C LEU A 69 2.34 13.74 9.26
N TRP A 70 2.03 13.82 7.98
CA TRP A 70 1.06 14.77 7.45
C TRP A 70 -0.14 14.06 6.85
N VAL A 71 -1.34 14.60 7.09
CA VAL A 71 -2.58 14.11 6.47
C VAL A 71 -3.11 15.21 5.56
N ARG A 72 -3.39 14.86 4.30
CA ARG A 72 -4.01 15.73 3.31
C ARG A 72 -5.42 15.27 2.95
N GLY A 73 -6.19 16.18 2.37
CA GLY A 73 -7.56 15.94 1.92
C GLY A 73 -8.62 16.39 2.93
N GLY A 74 -9.82 15.83 2.80
CA GLY A 74 -10.93 16.07 3.71
C GLY A 74 -10.69 15.53 5.13
N SER A 75 -11.59 15.87 6.05
CA SER A 75 -11.50 15.40 7.43
C SER A 75 -11.68 13.87 7.51
N ILE A 76 -10.77 13.17 8.20
CA ILE A 76 -10.94 11.74 8.49
C ILE A 76 -12.09 11.61 9.48
N THR A 77 -13.24 11.15 9.00
CA THR A 77 -14.44 10.94 9.81
C THR A 77 -14.64 9.46 10.12
N GLN A 78 -15.53 9.16 11.06
CA GLN A 78 -15.94 7.78 11.35
C GLN A 78 -16.51 7.05 10.12
N SER A 79 -16.93 7.77 9.08
CA SER A 79 -17.45 7.17 7.86
C SER A 79 -16.38 6.48 7.00
N VAL A 80 -15.10 6.83 7.13
CA VAL A 80 -13.99 6.20 6.37
C VAL A 80 -13.19 5.21 7.21
N VAL A 81 -13.29 5.30 8.54
CA VAL A 81 -12.66 4.36 9.48
C VAL A 81 -13.62 3.21 9.76
N LYS A 82 -13.52 2.12 8.98
CA LYS A 82 -14.40 0.96 9.10
C LYS A 82 -13.63 -0.30 9.49
N ALA A 83 -14.13 -1.03 10.47
CA ALA A 83 -13.78 -2.42 10.72
C ALA A 83 -14.81 -3.33 10.04
N HIS A 84 -14.41 -4.55 9.68
CA HIS A 84 -15.35 -5.50 9.12
C HIS A 84 -16.34 -5.97 10.21
N PRO A 85 -17.66 -6.04 9.96
CA PRO A 85 -18.65 -6.35 10.99
C PRO A 85 -18.45 -7.70 11.69
N GLN A 86 -17.79 -8.66 11.03
CA GLN A 86 -17.55 -9.99 11.59
C GLN A 86 -16.36 -10.04 12.57
N ASP A 87 -15.51 -9.00 12.59
CA ASP A 87 -14.33 -8.92 13.46
C ASP A 87 -14.68 -8.28 14.83
N LEU A 88 -15.93 -7.84 15.01
CA LEU A 88 -16.46 -7.16 16.19
C LEU A 88 -17.11 -8.12 17.20
N LEU A 89 -16.73 -9.41 17.17
CA LEU A 89 -17.32 -10.51 17.96
C LEU A 89 -16.30 -11.12 18.91
#